data_AF-A0A8T4FJG9-F1
#
_entry.id   AF-A0A8T4FJG9-F1
#
_cell.length_a   1.000
_cell.length_b   1.000
_cell.length_c   1.000
_cell.angle_alpha   90.00
_cell.angle_beta   90.00
_cell.angle_gamma   90.00
#
_symmetry.space_group_name_H-M   'P 1'
#
loop_
_entity.id
_entity.type
_entity.pdbx_description
1 polymer ?
#
loop_
_entity_poly.entity_id
_entity_poly.type
_entity_poly.pdbx_seq_one_letter_code
_entity_poly.pdbx_strand_id
1 'polypeptide(L)'
;MTKKVAIPPMITDIVASGIIDLDGFLFDAAGRCPCCGGELKSHDIKHRVFARINTGIMNADMRLFADVRALKKAGGRGSDGKDGVGAGSAGSMGPGAGGEDGNGGAGSCSRECNITVNVKRWYCTDCGKLVYSKSPFYEGIRTGAPIVDFCIVNRDLHPPNHIAKILGKLGIIVTPATVRNIQQSEISKGATPENIPAVNIYGIMFPSSLLNLSEMTRRGK
;
A
#
# COMPACT_ATOMS: atom_id res chain seq x y z
N MET A 1 0.86 32.03 -1.27
CA MET A 1 -0.17 31.93 -0.21
C MET A 1 -0.69 30.50 -0.15
N THR A 2 -0.39 29.71 0.89
CA THR A 2 -0.96 28.36 1.05
C THR A 2 -2.40 28.48 1.51
N LYS A 3 -3.35 28.36 0.57
CA LYS A 3 -4.79 28.32 0.87
C LYS A 3 -5.03 27.20 1.89
N LYS A 4 -5.64 27.52 3.05
CA LYS A 4 -6.01 26.50 4.03
C LYS A 4 -7.05 25.60 3.38
N VAL A 5 -6.63 24.41 2.99
CA VAL A 5 -7.53 23.39 2.46
C VAL A 5 -8.36 22.82 3.61
N ALA A 6 -9.65 23.06 3.58
CA ALA A 6 -10.62 22.44 4.47
C ALA A 6 -11.02 21.09 3.88
N ILE A 7 -10.75 20.01 4.61
CA ILE A 7 -11.21 18.68 4.25
C ILE A 7 -12.39 18.36 5.17
N PRO A 8 -13.57 18.03 4.63
CA PRO A 8 -14.69 17.60 5.45
C PRO A 8 -14.32 16.37 6.28
N PRO A 9 -14.66 16.33 7.59
CA PRO A 9 -14.33 15.20 8.44
C PRO A 9 -14.89 13.87 7.91
N MET A 10 -16.07 13.90 7.29
CA MET A 10 -16.68 12.75 6.62
C MET A 10 -15.75 12.10 5.58
N ILE A 11 -15.05 12.89 4.76
CA ILE A 11 -14.15 12.35 3.72
C ILE A 11 -12.94 11.67 4.38
N THR A 12 -12.39 12.27 5.42
CA THR A 12 -11.29 11.68 6.19
C THR A 12 -11.71 10.32 6.76
N ASP A 13 -12.91 10.22 7.33
CA ASP A 13 -13.41 8.97 7.91
C ASP A 13 -13.66 7.88 6.86
N ILE A 14 -14.24 8.23 5.71
CA ILE A 14 -14.47 7.29 4.60
C ILE A 14 -13.13 6.74 4.08
N VAL A 15 -12.16 7.62 3.81
CA VAL A 15 -10.86 7.21 3.27
C VAL A 15 -10.11 6.36 4.30
N ALA A 16 -10.07 6.79 5.55
CA ALA A 16 -9.36 6.10 6.59
C ALA A 16 -9.94 4.72 6.92
N SER A 17 -11.26 4.61 7.05
CA SER A 17 -11.94 3.32 7.26
C SER A 17 -11.70 2.36 6.08
N GLY A 18 -11.85 2.85 4.85
CA GLY A 18 -11.60 2.06 3.65
C GLY A 18 -10.15 1.56 3.54
N ILE A 19 -9.16 2.38 3.91
CA ILE A 19 -7.76 1.95 3.92
C ILE A 19 -7.51 0.91 5.02
N ILE A 20 -8.04 1.11 6.23
CA ILE A 20 -7.88 0.15 7.34
C ILE A 20 -8.48 -1.21 6.97
N ASP A 21 -9.63 -1.22 6.29
CA ASP A 21 -10.30 -2.44 5.87
C ASP A 21 -9.48 -3.28 4.89
N LEU A 22 -8.62 -2.64 4.09
CA LEU A 22 -7.70 -3.34 3.19
C LEU A 22 -6.56 -4.06 3.91
N ASP A 23 -6.32 -3.80 5.20
CA ASP A 23 -5.20 -4.45 5.90
C ASP A 23 -5.40 -5.97 6.01
N GLY A 24 -4.49 -6.72 5.40
CA GLY A 24 -4.51 -8.18 5.28
C GLY A 24 -5.36 -8.70 4.13
N PHE A 25 -6.03 -7.85 3.35
CA PHE A 25 -6.92 -8.29 2.28
C PHE A 25 -6.17 -9.06 1.19
N LEU A 26 -6.74 -10.18 0.74
CA LEU A 26 -6.19 -11.01 -0.34
C LEU A 26 -6.86 -10.68 -1.67
N PHE A 27 -6.06 -10.18 -2.61
CA PHE A 27 -6.42 -10.07 -4.02
C PHE A 27 -6.05 -11.37 -4.72
N ASP A 28 -7.05 -12.19 -5.02
CA ASP A 28 -6.90 -13.45 -5.75
C ASP A 28 -7.61 -13.48 -7.11
N ALA A 29 -8.43 -12.47 -7.43
CA ALA A 29 -9.06 -12.36 -8.73
C ALA A 29 -8.02 -12.30 -9.88
N ALA A 30 -7.93 -13.36 -10.68
CA ALA A 30 -7.17 -13.41 -11.93
C ALA A 30 -8.02 -14.04 -13.03
N GLY A 31 -7.94 -13.49 -14.24
CA GLY A 31 -8.61 -14.04 -15.42
C GLY A 31 -7.77 -15.13 -16.09
N ARG A 32 -7.78 -15.15 -17.42
CA ARG A 32 -6.87 -15.98 -18.23
C ARG A 32 -5.50 -15.32 -18.37
N CYS A 33 -4.50 -16.09 -18.78
CA CYS A 33 -3.17 -15.54 -19.06
C CYS A 33 -3.25 -14.42 -20.13
N PRO A 34 -2.73 -13.21 -19.87
CA PRO A 34 -2.77 -12.10 -20.84
C PRO A 34 -1.88 -12.35 -22.06
N CYS A 35 -0.98 -13.34 -22.02
CA CYS A 35 -0.07 -13.65 -23.13
C CYS A 35 -0.60 -14.74 -24.08
N CYS A 36 -1.35 -15.71 -23.58
CA CYS A 36 -1.76 -16.88 -24.38
C CYS A 36 -3.20 -17.33 -24.16
N GLY A 37 -3.93 -16.73 -23.20
CA GLY A 37 -5.28 -17.15 -22.85
C GLY A 37 -5.38 -18.44 -22.03
N GLY A 38 -4.25 -19.06 -21.68
CA GLY A 38 -4.18 -20.30 -20.91
C GLY A 38 -4.68 -20.21 -19.47
N GLU A 39 -4.88 -21.38 -18.87
CA GLU A 39 -5.32 -21.52 -17.48
C GLU A 39 -4.23 -21.11 -16.49
N LEU A 40 -4.68 -20.66 -15.32
CA LEU A 40 -3.82 -20.13 -14.26
C LEU A 40 -3.82 -21.05 -13.06
N LYS A 41 -2.62 -21.48 -12.65
CA LYS A 41 -2.41 -22.25 -11.41
C LYS A 41 -1.86 -21.34 -10.31
N SER A 42 -2.39 -21.49 -9.10
CA SER A 42 -1.92 -20.73 -7.95
C SER A 42 -0.46 -21.07 -7.64
N HIS A 43 0.35 -20.04 -7.40
CA HIS A 43 1.76 -20.22 -7.04
C HIS A 43 2.03 -19.80 -5.60
N ASP A 44 2.06 -18.50 -5.33
CA ASP A 44 2.33 -17.97 -3.99
C ASP A 44 1.62 -16.64 -3.75
N ILE A 45 1.72 -16.12 -2.52
CA ILE A 45 1.12 -14.87 -2.11
C ILE A 45 2.22 -13.86 -1.85
N LYS A 46 2.16 -12.72 -2.53
CA LYS A 46 3.09 -11.60 -2.33
C LYS A 46 2.48 -10.56 -1.39
N HIS A 47 3.13 -10.31 -0.27
CA HIS A 47 2.78 -9.22 0.64
C HIS A 47 3.27 -7.88 0.08
N ARG A 48 2.39 -6.87 0.04
CA ARG A 48 2.72 -5.51 -0.41
C ARG A 48 2.19 -4.47 0.56
N VAL A 49 3.01 -3.46 0.86
CA VAL A 49 2.52 -2.27 1.60
C VAL A 49 1.62 -1.47 0.67
N PHE A 50 0.38 -1.24 1.10
CA PHE A 50 -0.60 -0.44 0.36
C PHE A 50 -0.49 1.04 0.72
N ALA A 51 -0.47 1.35 2.02
CA ALA A 51 -0.42 2.70 2.54
C ALA A 51 0.27 2.75 3.91
N ARG A 52 0.75 3.94 4.28
CA ARG A 52 1.18 4.26 5.65
C ARG A 52 0.16 5.19 6.25
N ILE A 53 -0.30 4.87 7.45
CA ILE A 53 -1.39 5.60 8.10
C ILE A 53 -0.93 6.16 9.44
N ASN A 54 -1.26 7.42 9.72
CA ASN A 54 -1.12 8.03 11.04
C ASN A 54 -2.42 7.86 11.82
N THR A 55 -2.46 6.91 12.76
CA THR A 55 -3.63 6.66 13.61
C THR A 55 -3.86 7.78 14.62
N GLY A 56 -2.84 8.59 14.90
CA GLY A 56 -2.90 9.73 15.83
C GLY A 56 -3.83 10.86 15.42
N ILE A 57 -4.31 10.89 14.18
CA ILE A 57 -5.27 11.89 13.67
C ILE A 57 -6.67 11.32 13.43
N MET A 58 -6.86 10.02 13.64
CA MET A 58 -8.15 9.35 13.49
C MET A 58 -9.05 9.56 14.69
N ASN A 59 -10.36 9.36 14.52
CA ASN A 59 -11.32 9.33 15.63
C ASN A 59 -10.99 8.19 16.61
N ALA A 60 -11.37 8.33 17.88
CA ALA A 60 -11.04 7.39 18.95
C ALA A 60 -11.51 5.95 18.62
N ASP A 61 -12.70 5.81 18.04
CA ASP A 61 -13.25 4.50 17.66
C ASP A 61 -12.38 3.81 16.61
N MET A 62 -11.95 4.54 15.57
CA MET A 62 -11.07 4.01 14.52
C MET A 62 -9.66 3.71 15.03
N ARG A 63 -9.15 4.46 16.02
CA ARG A 63 -7.87 4.14 16.68
C ARG A 63 -7.93 2.79 17.35
N LEU A 64 -9.01 2.52 18.09
CA LEU A 64 -9.20 1.24 18.76
C LEU A 64 -9.17 0.08 17.74
N PHE A 65 -9.86 0.21 16.61
CA PHE A 65 -9.83 -0.80 15.55
C PHE A 65 -8.42 -1.00 14.95
N ALA A 66 -7.70 0.09 14.69
CA ALA A 66 -6.34 0.02 14.16
C ALA A 66 -5.35 -0.61 15.16
N ASP A 67 -5.45 -0.23 16.43
CA ASP A 67 -4.60 -0.73 17.51
C ASP A 67 -4.88 -2.23 17.78
N VAL A 68 -6.14 -2.66 17.79
CA VAL A 68 -6.51 -4.08 17.89
C VAL A 68 -5.94 -4.90 16.74
N ARG A 69 -6.01 -4.40 15.49
CA ARG A 69 -5.37 -5.09 14.35
C ARG A 69 -3.84 -5.12 14.47
N ALA A 70 -3.22 -4.03 14.93
CA ALA A 70 -1.78 -3.96 15.15
C ALA A 70 -1.31 -4.95 16.22
N LEU A 71 -2.04 -5.07 17.34
CA LEU A 71 -1.77 -6.07 18.39
C LEU A 71 -1.90 -7.50 17.86
N LYS A 72 -2.90 -7.78 17.01
CA LYS A 72 -3.07 -9.09 16.37
C LYS A 72 -1.91 -9.45 15.43
N LYS A 73 -1.32 -8.47 14.74
CA LYS A 73 -0.10 -8.65 13.93
C LYS A 73 1.13 -8.98 14.80
N ALA A 74 1.25 -8.39 15.99
CA ALA A 74 2.37 -8.66 16.90
C ALA A 74 2.29 -10.07 17.54
N GLY A 75 1.09 -10.58 17.79
CA GLY A 75 0.86 -11.92 18.36
C GLY A 75 0.98 -13.09 17.38
N GLY A 76 1.21 -12.85 16.09
CA GLY A 76 1.20 -13.86 15.01
C GLY A 76 2.56 -14.45 14.61
N ARG A 77 3.66 -14.16 15.32
CA ARG A 77 4.94 -14.86 15.11
C ARG A 77 5.00 -16.13 15.96
N GLY A 78 4.28 -17.16 15.55
CA GLY A 78 4.36 -18.51 16.09
C GLY A 78 5.16 -19.44 15.18
N SER A 79 6.38 -19.77 15.62
CA SER A 79 7.11 -21.04 15.42
C SER A 79 6.99 -21.78 14.07
N ASP A 80 8.01 -21.66 13.22
CA ASP A 80 8.45 -22.77 12.36
C ASP A 80 9.74 -23.34 12.94
N GLY A 81 9.61 -24.47 13.64
CA GLY A 81 10.73 -25.32 14.03
C GLY A 81 11.10 -26.27 12.89
N LYS A 82 12.39 -26.43 12.64
CA LYS A 82 12.96 -27.67 12.08
C LYS A 82 14.34 -27.93 12.69
N ASP A 83 14.42 -29.07 13.37
CA ASP A 83 15.63 -29.84 13.66
C ASP A 83 16.25 -30.38 12.37
N GLY A 84 17.57 -30.64 12.36
CA GLY A 84 18.19 -31.57 11.40
C GLY A 84 19.61 -31.26 10.90
N VAL A 85 20.61 -31.59 11.72
CA VAL A 85 21.96 -32.19 11.47
C VAL A 85 22.57 -32.17 10.04
N GLY A 86 23.85 -31.76 9.94
CA GLY A 86 24.74 -32.13 8.82
C GLY A 86 26.11 -31.41 8.83
N ALA A 87 27.21 -32.16 8.69
CA ALA A 87 28.59 -31.81 9.02
C ALA A 87 29.47 -31.28 7.85
N GLY A 88 30.65 -30.72 8.22
CA GLY A 88 31.83 -30.44 7.37
C GLY A 88 31.80 -29.13 6.55
N SER A 89 32.88 -28.39 6.27
CA SER A 89 34.28 -28.36 6.72
C SER A 89 34.95 -27.13 6.05
N ALA A 90 35.85 -26.45 6.79
CA ALA A 90 36.97 -25.57 6.40
C ALA A 90 36.87 -24.56 5.22
N GLY A 91 37.13 -23.27 5.49
CA GLY A 91 37.49 -22.29 4.46
C GLY A 91 37.62 -20.83 4.92
N SER A 92 38.85 -20.44 5.31
CA SER A 92 39.52 -19.12 5.20
C SER A 92 38.87 -17.80 5.67
N MET A 93 39.71 -17.05 6.40
CA MET A 93 39.54 -15.72 6.99
C MET A 93 39.42 -14.55 5.99
N GLY A 94 38.65 -13.53 6.36
CA GLY A 94 38.71 -12.16 5.84
C GLY A 94 37.91 -11.19 6.73
N PRO A 95 38.45 -10.02 7.14
CA PRO A 95 37.80 -9.11 8.07
C PRO A 95 36.94 -8.07 7.33
N GLY A 96 35.73 -7.82 7.81
CA GLY A 96 34.83 -6.81 7.23
C GLY A 96 33.91 -6.24 8.32
N ALA A 97 34.18 -5.00 8.68
CA ALA A 97 33.46 -4.20 9.66
C ALA A 97 32.00 -3.93 9.27
N GLY A 98 31.14 -3.78 10.28
CA GLY A 98 29.77 -3.30 10.14
C GLY A 98 28.90 -3.80 11.26
N GLY A 99 29.00 -3.17 12.44
CA GLY A 99 27.99 -3.33 13.48
C GLY A 99 26.68 -2.75 13.00
N GLU A 100 25.68 -3.59 12.83
CA GLU A 100 24.29 -3.15 12.77
C GLU A 100 23.67 -3.52 14.11
N ASP A 101 23.59 -2.50 14.96
CA ASP A 101 22.88 -2.55 16.22
C ASP A 101 21.46 -3.04 15.96
N GLY A 102 21.19 -4.26 16.42
CA GLY A 102 19.86 -4.80 16.53
C GLY A 102 19.06 -3.90 17.46
N ASN A 103 18.36 -2.92 16.89
CA ASN A 103 17.40 -2.10 17.63
C ASN A 103 16.14 -2.95 17.85
N GLY A 104 16.23 -3.86 18.81
CA GLY A 104 15.10 -4.34 19.60
C GLY A 104 14.57 -3.19 20.44
N GLY A 105 13.88 -2.26 19.79
CA GLY A 105 13.24 -1.12 20.43
C GLY A 105 11.93 -1.52 21.10
N ALA A 106 12.01 -1.81 22.39
CA ALA A 106 10.87 -1.77 23.29
C ALA A 106 10.31 -0.33 23.38
N GLY A 107 8.99 -0.17 23.33
CA GLY A 107 8.29 0.95 23.97
C GLY A 107 8.35 2.32 23.29
N SER A 108 7.76 2.46 22.11
CA SER A 108 7.20 3.75 21.66
C SER A 108 5.91 3.46 20.92
N CYS A 109 4.79 3.97 21.43
CA CYS A 109 3.46 3.86 20.82
C CYS A 109 3.48 4.60 19.48
N SER A 110 3.99 3.92 18.45
CA SER A 110 4.14 4.47 17.11
C SER A 110 2.74 4.59 16.55
N ARG A 111 2.20 5.82 16.55
CA ARG A 111 0.89 6.19 15.97
C ARG A 111 0.88 6.08 14.44
N GLU A 112 1.76 5.27 13.88
CA GLU A 112 1.91 5.01 12.46
C GLU A 112 1.81 3.51 12.23
N CYS A 113 0.94 3.10 11.32
CA CYS A 113 0.83 1.70 10.93
C CYS A 113 1.00 1.52 9.42
N ASN A 114 1.65 0.42 9.05
CA ASN A 114 1.74 -0.02 7.66
C ASN A 114 0.52 -0.90 7.36
N ILE A 115 -0.26 -0.44 6.40
CA ILE A 115 -1.37 -1.19 5.83
C ILE A 115 -0.81 -2.05 4.72
N THR A 116 -1.01 -3.36 4.84
CA THR A 116 -0.42 -4.37 3.95
C THR A 116 -1.53 -5.17 3.30
N VAL A 117 -1.41 -5.45 2.01
CA VAL A 117 -2.33 -6.31 1.27
C VAL A 117 -1.58 -7.52 0.72
N ASN A 118 -2.32 -8.58 0.47
CA ASN A 118 -1.83 -9.84 -0.05
C ASN A 118 -2.24 -9.95 -1.52
N VAL A 119 -1.30 -10.17 -2.43
CA VAL A 119 -1.58 -10.32 -3.85
C VAL A 119 -1.20 -11.72 -4.29
N LYS A 120 -2.18 -12.51 -4.70
CA LYS A 120 -1.93 -13.87 -5.20
C LYS A 120 -1.26 -13.80 -6.56
N ARG A 121 -0.23 -14.62 -6.72
CA ARG A 121 0.51 -14.81 -7.96
C ARG A 121 0.11 -16.15 -8.58
N TRP A 122 -0.01 -16.13 -9.89
CA TRP A 122 -0.44 -17.25 -10.70
C TRP A 122 0.63 -17.56 -11.73
N TYR A 123 0.81 -18.83 -12.06
CA TYR A 123 1.59 -19.21 -13.24
C TYR A 123 0.64 -19.77 -14.29
N CYS A 124 0.85 -19.37 -15.54
CA CYS A 124 0.16 -19.97 -16.65
C CYS A 124 0.67 -21.39 -16.88
N THR A 125 -0.23 -22.36 -17.00
CA THR A 125 0.11 -23.75 -17.28
C THR A 125 0.71 -23.94 -18.68
N ASP A 126 0.36 -23.06 -19.62
CA ASP A 126 0.68 -23.25 -21.04
C ASP A 126 1.98 -22.53 -21.41
N CYS A 127 2.15 -21.27 -20.98
CA CYS A 127 3.34 -20.47 -21.32
C CYS A 127 4.32 -20.27 -20.16
N GLY A 128 4.00 -20.75 -18.95
CA GLY A 128 4.86 -20.62 -17.78
C GLY A 128 5.07 -19.19 -17.27
N LYS A 129 4.37 -18.18 -17.81
CA LYS A 129 4.52 -16.79 -17.36
C LYS A 129 3.81 -16.55 -16.03
N LEU A 130 4.44 -15.72 -15.21
CA LEU A 130 3.88 -15.23 -13.95
C LEU A 130 2.86 -14.12 -14.21
N VAL A 131 1.65 -14.32 -13.71
CA VAL A 131 0.53 -13.39 -13.81
C VAL A 131 0.12 -12.98 -12.39
N TYR A 132 0.05 -11.68 -12.14
CA TYR A 132 -0.40 -11.14 -10.86
C TYR A 132 -1.93 -11.00 -10.88
N SER A 133 -2.57 -11.23 -9.74
CA SER A 133 -4.00 -10.93 -9.57
C SER A 133 -4.28 -9.45 -9.80
N LYS A 134 -5.52 -9.13 -10.15
CA LYS A 134 -6.02 -7.76 -10.24
C LYS A 134 -5.84 -7.10 -8.87
N SER A 135 -4.80 -6.29 -8.76
CA SER A 135 -4.42 -5.64 -7.51
C SER A 135 -4.29 -4.13 -7.74
N PRO A 136 -4.62 -3.32 -6.72
CA PRO A 136 -4.68 -1.87 -6.85
C PRO A 136 -3.28 -1.26 -6.72
N PHE A 137 -2.38 -1.63 -7.63
CA PHE A 137 -1.04 -1.07 -7.69
C PHE A 137 -0.69 -0.79 -9.14
N TYR A 138 -0.14 0.39 -9.38
CA TYR A 138 0.56 0.66 -10.63
C TYR A 138 1.85 -0.15 -10.71
N GLU A 139 2.24 -0.50 -11.94
CA GLU A 139 3.50 -1.17 -12.20
C GLU A 139 4.67 -0.28 -11.76
N GLY A 140 5.69 -0.86 -11.10
CA GLY A 140 6.85 -0.11 -10.61
C GLY A 140 6.61 0.78 -9.37
N ILE A 141 5.36 0.99 -8.93
CA ILE A 141 5.06 1.83 -7.74
C ILE A 141 4.75 0.97 -6.53
N ARG A 142 5.30 1.38 -5.38
CA ARG A 142 5.13 0.69 -4.10
C ARG A 142 3.81 1.02 -3.42
N THR A 143 3.27 2.20 -3.64
CA THR A 143 2.04 2.71 -3.01
C THR A 143 0.79 2.26 -3.77
N GLY A 144 -0.32 2.10 -3.06
CA GLY A 144 -1.61 1.76 -3.65
C GLY A 144 -2.09 2.77 -4.70
N ALA A 145 -2.76 2.26 -5.73
CA ALA A 145 -3.29 3.03 -6.87
C ALA A 145 -4.17 4.22 -6.44
N PRO A 146 -5.07 4.12 -5.43
CA PRO A 146 -5.88 5.27 -5.01
C PRO A 146 -5.07 6.49 -4.52
N ILE A 147 -3.92 6.25 -3.90
CA ILE A 147 -3.02 7.33 -3.44
C ILE A 147 -2.25 7.91 -4.63
N VAL A 148 -1.85 7.06 -5.57
CA VAL A 148 -1.20 7.48 -6.82
C VAL A 148 -2.16 8.33 -7.67
N ASP A 149 -3.40 7.87 -7.83
CA ASP A 149 -4.46 8.59 -8.53
C ASP A 149 -4.64 9.98 -7.96
N PHE A 150 -4.70 10.09 -6.63
CA PHE A 150 -4.84 11.36 -5.94
C PHE A 150 -3.67 12.32 -6.25
N CYS A 151 -2.44 11.79 -6.30
CA CYS A 151 -1.25 12.58 -6.63
C CYS A 151 -1.26 13.05 -8.10
N ILE A 152 -1.81 12.25 -9.01
CA ILE A 152 -1.91 12.57 -10.44
C ILE A 152 -2.98 13.63 -10.67
N VAL A 153 -4.22 13.41 -10.20
CA VAL A 153 -5.34 14.32 -10.47
C VAL A 153 -5.18 15.71 -9.84
N ASN A 154 -4.38 15.83 -8.78
CA ASN A 154 -4.10 17.10 -8.11
C ASN A 154 -2.78 17.75 -8.54
N ARG A 155 -1.99 17.14 -9.44
CA ARG A 155 -0.62 17.60 -9.75
C ARG A 155 -0.57 19.04 -10.30
N ASP A 156 -1.58 19.41 -11.08
CA ASP A 156 -1.67 20.70 -11.75
C ASP A 156 -2.36 21.76 -10.87
N LEU A 157 -3.05 21.31 -9.82
CA LEU A 157 -3.77 22.17 -8.87
C LEU A 157 -2.92 22.54 -7.65
N HIS A 158 -2.06 21.61 -7.21
CA HIS A 158 -1.35 21.71 -5.94
C HIS A 158 0.10 21.25 -6.09
N PRO A 159 1.09 21.99 -5.54
CA PRO A 159 2.47 21.52 -5.54
C PRO A 159 2.64 20.26 -4.67
N PRO A 160 3.70 19.45 -4.89
CA PRO A 160 3.91 18.18 -4.20
C PRO A 160 3.87 18.29 -2.66
N ASN A 161 4.42 19.38 -2.13
CA ASN A 161 4.40 19.67 -0.69
C ASN A 161 2.97 19.86 -0.15
N HIS A 162 2.09 20.45 -0.96
CA HIS A 162 0.71 20.68 -0.58
C HIS A 162 -0.11 19.39 -0.68
N ILE A 163 0.09 18.59 -1.73
CA ILE A 163 -0.53 17.26 -1.86
C ILE A 163 -0.18 16.36 -0.67
N ALA A 164 1.10 16.31 -0.28
CA ALA A 164 1.53 15.56 0.90
C ALA A 164 0.84 16.04 2.19
N LYS A 165 0.62 17.35 2.35
CA LYS A 165 -0.14 17.91 3.49
C LYS A 165 -1.62 17.54 3.45
N ILE A 166 -2.23 17.51 2.26
CA ILE A 166 -3.64 17.12 2.09
C ILE A 166 -3.80 15.64 2.44
N LEU A 167 -2.95 14.76 1.90
CA LEU A 167 -2.92 13.33 2.27
C LEU A 167 -2.66 13.14 3.77
N GLY A 168 -1.77 13.93 4.36
CA GLY A 168 -1.52 13.92 5.79
C GLY A 168 -2.75 14.26 6.63
N LYS A 169 -3.62 15.15 6.16
CA LYS A 169 -4.91 15.44 6.82
C LYS A 169 -5.94 14.32 6.67
N LEU A 170 -5.80 13.46 5.66
CA LEU A 170 -6.64 12.29 5.44
C LEU A 170 -6.19 11.05 6.24
N GLY A 171 -5.14 11.15 7.06
CA GLY A 171 -4.58 9.97 7.74
C GLY A 171 -3.39 9.36 7.03
N ILE A 172 -3.05 9.79 5.80
CA ILE A 172 -2.12 9.08 4.93
C ILE A 172 -0.75 9.74 4.97
N ILE A 173 0.26 8.97 5.34
CA ILE A 173 1.65 9.43 5.44
C ILE A 173 2.32 9.26 4.08
N VAL A 174 2.54 10.38 3.38
CA VAL A 174 3.27 10.42 2.11
C VAL A 174 4.26 11.58 2.15
N THR A 175 5.50 11.34 1.73
CA THR A 175 6.51 12.40 1.63
C THR A 175 6.36 13.17 0.33
N PRO A 176 6.70 14.47 0.29
CA PRO A 176 6.71 15.22 -0.97
C PRO A 176 7.68 14.66 -2.02
N ALA A 177 8.72 13.94 -1.61
CA ALA A 177 9.61 13.20 -2.51
C ALA A 177 8.89 12.04 -3.20
N THR A 178 8.08 11.28 -2.44
CA THR A 178 7.21 10.23 -2.98
C THR A 178 6.22 10.79 -4.01
N VAL A 179 5.58 11.93 -3.69
CA VAL A 179 4.65 12.59 -4.63
C VAL A 179 5.35 12.99 -5.93
N ARG A 180 6.54 13.60 -5.84
CA ARG A 180 7.34 13.95 -7.02
C ARG A 180 7.71 12.73 -7.86
N ASN A 181 8.18 11.66 -7.22
CA ASN A 181 8.53 10.42 -7.91
C ASN A 181 7.32 9.83 -8.65
N ILE A 182 6.14 9.81 -8.02
CA ILE A 182 4.90 9.37 -8.67
C ILE A 182 4.59 10.23 -9.90
N GLN A 183 4.64 11.56 -9.75
CA GLN A 183 4.31 12.50 -10.83
C GLN A 183 5.30 12.48 -11.99
N GLN A 184 6.57 12.13 -11.73
CA GLN A 184 7.63 12.06 -12.74
C GLN A 184 7.75 10.67 -13.39
N SER A 185 7.09 9.65 -12.84
CA SER A 185 7.16 8.29 -13.37
C SER A 185 6.39 8.13 -14.69
N GLU A 186 6.84 7.19 -15.52
CA GLU A 186 6.23 6.80 -16.81
C GLU A 186 4.73 6.43 -16.71
N ILE A 187 4.23 6.17 -15.51
CA ILE A 187 2.81 5.89 -15.21
C ILE A 187 1.90 7.05 -15.58
N SER A 188 2.42 8.27 -15.44
CA SER A 188 1.72 9.49 -15.87
C SER A 188 1.53 9.59 -17.39
N LYS A 189 2.08 8.64 -18.19
CA LYS A 189 1.81 8.51 -19.63
C LYS A 189 0.57 7.66 -19.94
N GLY A 190 0.15 6.77 -19.04
CA GLY A 190 -1.05 5.94 -19.21
C GLY A 190 -2.24 6.41 -18.36
N ALA A 191 -1.96 6.91 -17.16
CA ALA A 191 -2.96 7.47 -16.25
C ALA A 191 -2.85 9.01 -16.27
N THR A 192 -3.62 9.64 -17.14
CA THR A 192 -3.76 11.11 -17.18
C THR A 192 -4.84 11.57 -16.20
N PRO A 193 -4.80 12.83 -15.71
CA PRO A 193 -5.88 13.39 -14.90
C PRO A 193 -7.26 13.27 -15.55
N GLU A 194 -7.32 13.26 -16.88
CA GLU A 194 -8.54 13.12 -17.67
C GLU A 194 -9.11 11.69 -17.65
N ASN A 195 -8.24 10.67 -17.53
CA ASN A 195 -8.64 9.26 -17.52
C ASN A 195 -8.98 8.74 -16.12
N ILE A 196 -8.73 9.52 -15.07
CA ILE A 196 -9.02 9.14 -13.69
C ILE A 196 -10.29 9.85 -13.23
N PRO A 197 -11.41 9.13 -13.02
CA PRO A 197 -12.63 9.72 -12.51
C PRO A 197 -12.39 10.36 -11.15
N ALA A 198 -12.69 11.66 -11.03
CA ALA A 198 -12.50 12.42 -9.81
C ALA A 198 -13.64 13.42 -9.57
N VAL A 199 -13.88 13.71 -8.29
CA VAL A 199 -14.91 14.66 -7.84
C VAL A 199 -14.24 15.87 -7.21
N ASN A 200 -14.72 17.08 -7.53
CA ASN A 200 -14.23 18.31 -6.90
C ASN A 200 -14.89 18.53 -5.55
N ILE A 201 -14.10 18.56 -4.49
CA ILE A 201 -14.57 18.86 -3.14
C ILE A 201 -13.65 19.93 -2.56
N TYR A 202 -14.18 21.15 -2.38
CA TYR A 202 -13.46 22.32 -1.87
C TYR A 202 -12.15 22.67 -2.62
N GLY A 203 -12.10 22.44 -3.94
CA GLY A 203 -10.91 22.74 -4.75
C GLY A 203 -9.81 21.66 -4.68
N ILE A 204 -10.18 20.46 -4.25
CA ILE A 204 -9.36 19.25 -4.29
C ILE A 204 -10.07 18.23 -5.17
N MET A 205 -9.31 17.55 -6.02
CA MET A 205 -9.80 16.44 -6.83
C MET A 205 -9.68 15.14 -6.04
N PHE A 206 -10.81 14.53 -5.67
CA PHE A 206 -10.83 13.22 -5.02
C PHE A 206 -11.12 12.14 -6.07
N PRO A 207 -10.17 11.22 -6.35
CA PRO A 207 -10.41 10.17 -7.31
C PRO A 207 -11.41 9.15 -6.76
N SER A 208 -12.26 8.61 -7.63
CA SER A 208 -13.26 7.61 -7.24
C SER A 208 -12.63 6.35 -6.65
N SER A 209 -11.41 5.99 -7.07
CA SER A 209 -10.64 4.88 -6.49
C SER A 209 -10.32 5.08 -5.00
N LEU A 210 -10.21 6.33 -4.53
CA LEU A 210 -9.99 6.67 -3.13
C LEU A 210 -11.30 6.76 -2.34
N LEU A 211 -12.38 7.22 -2.98
CA LEU A 211 -13.70 7.29 -2.33
C LEU A 211 -14.39 5.92 -2.23
N ASN A 212 -14.11 5.01 -3.17
CA ASN A 212 -14.75 3.69 -3.28
C ASN A 212 -13.83 2.55 -2.79
N LEU A 213 -12.93 2.82 -1.86
CA LEU A 213 -12.01 1.81 -1.29
C LEU A 213 -12.76 0.61 -0.71
N SER A 214 -13.91 0.84 -0.07
CA SER A 214 -14.78 -0.22 0.46
C SER A 214 -15.29 -1.17 -0.62
N GLU A 215 -15.51 -0.67 -1.84
CA GLU A 215 -15.94 -1.48 -2.97
C GLU A 215 -14.79 -2.31 -3.58
N MET A 216 -13.55 -1.82 -3.48
CA MET A 216 -12.37 -2.60 -3.89
C MET A 216 -12.25 -3.90 -3.09
N THR A 217 -12.56 -3.86 -1.80
CA THR A 217 -12.62 -5.05 -0.93
C THR A 217 -13.71 -6.04 -1.38
N ARG A 218 -14.82 -5.55 -1.98
CA ARG A 218 -15.89 -6.41 -2.51
C ARG A 218 -15.52 -7.03 -3.86
N ARG A 219 -14.89 -6.25 -4.76
CA ARG A 219 -14.53 -6.67 -6.13
C ARG A 219 -13.21 -7.43 -6.23
N GLY A 220 -12.40 -7.42 -5.18
CA GLY A 220 -11.09 -8.08 -5.14
C GLY A 220 -11.15 -9.61 -4.98
N LYS A 221 -12.36 -10.18 -4.91
CA LYS A 221 -12.66 -11.60 -4.92
C LYS A 221 -13.14 -12.04 -6.30
#